data_AF-A0A960SLC7-F1
#
_entry.id   AF-A0A960SLC7-F1
#
_cell.length_a   1.000
_cell.length_b   1.000
_cell.length_c   1.000
_cell.angle_alpha   90.00
_cell.angle_beta   90.00
_cell.angle_gamma   90.00
#
_symmetry.space_group_name_H-M   'P 1'
#
loop_
_entity.id
_entity.type
_entity.pdbx_description
1 polymer ?
#
loop_
_entity_poly.entity_id
_entity_poly.type
_entity_poly.pdbx_seq_one_letter_code
_entity_poly.pdbx_strand_id
1 'polypeptide(L)'
;MEADTESTPTAVPWLPLTPGRAARMAVFRRGWLAVIALLTSALIGGAAWRLVHVGWFPAVEEAILRMPPGAALDGGVLKWPEGGRRMLADNMYLSAAGGAEADAPGVQAADLHVEFTSRAVWITWMACHLRLAYPAGYVIDLDPGVLDPLWRAWRPHLYAAVFLGTTLLTWLVWGMMALVLAPVLSGMGRVLGRRAGLVTGWWVAVASFLPGSALLAVAIYLYGFRYLSLPVALGVLLLLLGITVPMLLIAPWCLPRQGTETPFDEPDREPTHEPQPGNPFAGAEEEPEEEEEEHQDEDGDEDQDEDEGGRFQ
;
A
#
# COMPACT_ATOMS: atom_id res chain seq x y z
N MET A 1 -13.72 -35.81 32.51
CA MET A 1 -14.87 -34.97 32.13
C MET A 1 -14.33 -33.55 32.13
N GLU A 2 -13.58 -33.21 31.08
CA GLU A 2 -12.98 -31.87 30.90
C GLU A 2 -13.84 -31.14 29.90
N ALA A 3 -14.23 -29.92 30.26
CA ALA A 3 -15.17 -29.08 29.56
C ALA A 3 -14.68 -28.76 28.14
N ASP A 4 -15.55 -29.01 27.17
CA ASP A 4 -15.44 -28.45 25.82
C ASP A 4 -15.39 -26.93 25.92
N THR A 5 -14.25 -26.37 25.56
CA THR A 5 -14.09 -24.92 25.41
C THR A 5 -14.77 -24.53 24.10
N GLU A 6 -15.96 -23.95 24.22
CA GLU A 6 -16.67 -23.27 23.15
C GLU A 6 -15.70 -22.36 22.37
N SER A 7 -15.40 -22.75 21.13
CA SER A 7 -14.62 -21.93 20.22
C SER A 7 -15.46 -20.76 19.72
N THR A 8 -15.44 -19.67 20.49
CA THR A 8 -16.08 -18.39 20.14
C THR A 8 -15.69 -17.98 18.70
N PRO A 9 -16.62 -17.50 17.86
CA PRO A 9 -16.36 -17.23 16.45
C PRO A 9 -15.18 -16.27 16.29
N THR A 10 -14.08 -16.80 15.75
CA THR A 10 -12.80 -16.12 15.59
C THR A 10 -12.96 -14.73 14.95
N ALA A 11 -12.66 -13.69 15.73
CA ALA A 11 -12.74 -12.29 15.29
C ALA A 11 -12.01 -12.09 13.95
N VAL A 12 -12.72 -11.50 12.98
CA VAL A 12 -12.16 -11.21 11.66
C VAL A 12 -10.99 -10.23 11.83
N PRO A 13 -9.78 -10.59 11.37
CA PRO A 13 -8.60 -9.78 11.62
C PRO A 13 -8.68 -8.41 10.91
N TRP A 14 -8.28 -7.35 11.63
CA TRP A 14 -8.35 -5.98 11.12
C TRP A 14 -7.23 -5.60 10.14
N LEU A 15 -6.05 -6.28 10.21
CA LEU A 15 -4.90 -6.01 9.34
C LEU A 15 -4.25 -7.32 8.79
N PRO A 16 -3.90 -7.37 7.50
CA PRO A 16 -3.32 -8.55 6.85
C PRO A 16 -1.80 -8.64 7.04
N LEU A 17 -1.32 -8.53 8.28
CA LEU A 17 0.11 -8.60 8.61
C LEU A 17 0.67 -10.03 8.69
N THR A 18 -0.18 -11.05 8.65
CA THR A 18 0.25 -12.45 8.65
C THR A 18 -0.46 -13.23 7.53
N PRO A 19 0.16 -14.30 6.99
CA PRO A 19 -0.40 -15.06 5.87
C PRO A 19 -1.82 -15.57 6.14
N GLY A 20 -2.09 -16.02 7.37
CA GLY A 20 -3.42 -16.49 7.77
C GLY A 20 -4.47 -15.39 7.98
N ARG A 21 -4.05 -14.16 8.29
CA ARG A 21 -4.96 -13.00 8.33
C ARG A 21 -5.29 -12.53 6.92
N ALA A 22 -4.30 -12.50 6.03
CA ALA A 22 -4.46 -12.19 4.61
C ALA A 22 -5.44 -13.16 3.92
N ALA A 23 -5.26 -14.48 4.15
CA ALA A 23 -6.13 -15.51 3.57
C ALA A 23 -7.59 -15.39 4.04
N ARG A 24 -7.84 -15.14 5.33
CA ARG A 24 -9.20 -14.94 5.87
C ARG A 24 -9.85 -13.67 5.32
N MET A 25 -9.11 -12.57 5.27
CA MET A 25 -9.63 -11.28 4.80
C MET A 25 -9.97 -11.30 3.30
N ALA A 26 -9.20 -12.02 2.49
CA ALA A 26 -9.47 -12.23 1.06
C ALA A 26 -10.79 -12.98 0.79
N VAL A 27 -11.22 -13.82 1.73
CA VAL A 27 -12.49 -14.56 1.63
C VAL A 27 -13.66 -13.73 2.15
N PHE A 28 -13.53 -13.13 3.34
CA PHE A 28 -14.69 -12.58 4.07
C PHE A 28 -14.84 -11.04 4.00
N ARG A 29 -13.77 -10.27 3.70
CA ARG A 29 -13.78 -8.79 3.76
C ARG A 29 -13.03 -8.12 2.60
N ARG A 30 -13.41 -8.46 1.37
CA ARG A 30 -12.80 -7.94 0.13
C ARG A 30 -12.86 -6.41 0.00
N GLY A 31 -14.01 -5.80 0.31
CA GLY A 31 -14.17 -4.33 0.25
C GLY A 31 -13.23 -3.60 1.22
N TRP A 32 -13.06 -4.12 2.44
CA TRP A 32 -12.13 -3.56 3.41
C TRP A 32 -10.68 -3.69 2.95
N LEU A 33 -10.31 -4.83 2.35
CA LEU A 33 -8.97 -5.00 1.79
C LEU A 33 -8.70 -4.03 0.64
N ALA A 34 -9.70 -3.73 -0.20
CA ALA A 34 -9.62 -2.70 -1.23
C ALA A 34 -9.33 -1.32 -0.64
N VAL A 35 -10.02 -0.96 0.45
CA VAL A 35 -9.82 0.31 1.17
C VAL A 35 -8.40 0.38 1.74
N ILE A 36 -7.91 -0.67 2.40
CA ILE A 36 -6.53 -0.69 2.93
C ILE A 36 -5.52 -0.57 1.78
N ALA A 37 -5.71 -1.31 0.68
CA ALA A 37 -4.81 -1.22 -0.47
C ALA A 37 -4.79 0.19 -1.09
N LEU A 38 -5.94 0.84 -1.17
CA LEU A 38 -6.04 2.22 -1.63
C LEU A 38 -5.33 3.18 -0.66
N LEU A 39 -5.54 3.03 0.65
CA LEU A 39 -4.87 3.84 1.66
C LEU A 39 -3.35 3.64 1.64
N THR A 40 -2.85 2.42 1.51
CA THR A 40 -1.41 2.16 1.39
C THR A 40 -0.85 2.74 0.09
N SER A 41 -1.59 2.67 -1.02
CA SER A 41 -1.21 3.34 -2.27
C SER A 41 -1.22 4.87 -2.14
N ALA A 42 -2.15 5.43 -1.35
CA ALA A 42 -2.21 6.85 -1.02
C ALA A 42 -1.03 7.29 -0.14
N LEU A 43 -0.58 6.45 0.79
CA LEU A 43 0.63 6.70 1.58
C LEU A 43 1.88 6.77 0.71
N ILE A 44 2.03 5.86 -0.27
CA ILE A 44 3.12 5.90 -1.25
C ILE A 44 3.02 7.18 -2.10
N GLY A 45 1.81 7.53 -2.59
CA GLY A 45 1.58 8.78 -3.31
C GLY A 45 1.93 10.02 -2.49
N GLY A 46 1.59 10.04 -1.20
CA GLY A 46 1.95 11.10 -0.27
C GLY A 46 3.47 11.20 -0.05
N ALA A 47 4.16 10.05 0.06
CA ALA A 47 5.61 10.00 0.17
C ALA A 47 6.29 10.56 -1.10
N ALA A 48 5.80 10.18 -2.28
CA ALA A 48 6.29 10.70 -3.57
C ALA A 48 6.03 12.20 -3.71
N TRP A 49 4.81 12.66 -3.37
CA TRP A 49 4.47 14.08 -3.33
C TRP A 49 5.43 14.86 -2.42
N ARG A 50 5.73 14.32 -1.23
CA ARG A 50 6.66 14.95 -0.27
C ARG A 50 8.07 15.04 -0.84
N LEU A 51 8.57 13.97 -1.46
CA LEU A 51 9.88 13.97 -2.12
C LEU A 51 9.98 15.06 -3.19
N VAL A 52 8.93 15.17 -4.02
CA VAL A 52 8.85 16.20 -5.05
C VAL A 52 8.80 17.61 -4.44
N HIS A 53 8.06 17.78 -3.35
CA HIS A 53 7.93 19.05 -2.65
C HIS A 53 9.23 19.52 -1.99
N VAL A 54 9.99 18.62 -1.38
CA VAL A 54 11.23 18.96 -0.64
C VAL A 54 12.46 18.97 -1.55
N GLY A 55 12.53 18.07 -2.53
CA GLY A 55 13.72 17.86 -3.34
C GLY A 55 13.63 18.48 -4.72
N TRP A 56 12.65 18.06 -5.52
CA TRP A 56 12.67 18.33 -6.96
C TRP A 56 12.20 19.74 -7.30
N PHE A 57 11.06 20.17 -6.77
CA PHE A 57 10.48 21.47 -7.14
C PHE A 57 11.35 22.65 -6.70
N PRO A 58 11.97 22.66 -5.51
CA PRO A 58 12.91 23.73 -5.15
C PRO A 58 14.10 23.82 -6.11
N ALA A 59 14.65 22.69 -6.58
CA ALA A 59 15.70 22.71 -7.60
C ALA A 59 15.20 23.19 -8.96
N VAL A 60 13.97 22.86 -9.35
CA VAL A 60 13.38 23.41 -10.59
C VAL A 60 13.18 24.92 -10.48
N GLU A 61 12.69 25.42 -9.35
CA GLU A 61 12.53 26.86 -9.10
C GLU A 61 13.88 27.58 -9.13
N GLU A 62 14.89 27.03 -8.46
CA GLU A 62 16.25 27.57 -8.52
C GLU A 62 16.80 27.56 -9.95
N ALA A 63 16.58 26.48 -10.69
CA ALA A 63 17.02 26.40 -12.08
C ALA A 63 16.36 27.45 -12.97
N ILE A 64 15.05 27.65 -12.84
CA ILE A 64 14.30 28.69 -13.58
C ILE A 64 14.82 30.09 -13.24
N LEU A 65 15.03 30.38 -11.95
CA LEU A 65 15.51 31.70 -11.51
C LEU A 65 16.95 31.99 -11.94
N ARG A 66 17.78 30.94 -12.11
CA ARG A 66 19.18 31.08 -12.56
C ARG A 66 19.36 30.98 -14.07
N MET A 67 18.29 30.74 -14.85
CA MET A 67 18.40 30.77 -16.30
C MET A 67 18.79 32.18 -16.78
N PRO A 68 19.73 32.28 -17.74
CA PRO A 68 20.13 33.58 -18.24
C PRO A 68 19.03 34.20 -19.11
N PRO A 69 18.83 35.52 -19.03
CA PRO A 69 17.78 36.19 -19.79
C PRO A 69 18.03 36.05 -21.30
N GLY A 70 16.99 35.71 -22.05
CA GLY A 70 17.09 35.43 -23.50
C GLY A 70 17.62 34.03 -23.86
N ALA A 71 17.73 33.12 -22.89
CA ALA A 71 17.87 31.69 -23.19
C ALA A 71 16.62 31.22 -23.97
N ALA A 72 16.82 30.55 -25.10
CA ALA A 72 15.71 30.05 -25.89
C ALA A 72 16.09 28.77 -26.62
N LEU A 73 15.12 27.90 -26.82
CA LEU A 73 15.22 26.80 -27.76
C LEU A 73 14.66 27.27 -29.10
N ASP A 74 15.47 27.28 -30.14
CA ASP A 74 15.06 27.71 -31.48
C ASP A 74 15.68 26.79 -32.55
N GLY A 75 14.84 26.23 -33.42
CA GLY A 75 15.30 25.35 -34.49
C GLY A 75 16.01 24.08 -34.02
N GLY A 76 15.70 23.59 -32.83
CA GLY A 76 16.39 22.43 -32.22
C GLY A 76 17.77 22.76 -31.67
N VAL A 77 18.10 24.04 -31.51
CA VAL A 77 19.35 24.52 -30.91
C VAL A 77 19.05 25.35 -29.67
N LEU A 78 19.78 25.10 -28.60
CA LEU A 78 19.75 25.93 -27.41
C LEU A 78 20.58 27.20 -27.65
N LYS A 79 19.89 28.34 -27.74
CA LYS A 79 20.52 29.66 -27.69
C LYS A 79 20.84 29.97 -26.24
N TRP A 80 22.11 29.81 -25.88
CA TRP A 80 22.63 30.15 -24.56
C TRP A 80 23.44 31.46 -24.68
N PRO A 81 23.00 32.57 -24.08
CA PRO A 81 23.63 33.87 -24.27
C PRO A 81 25.01 33.98 -23.59
N GLU A 82 25.25 33.17 -22.56
CA GLU A 82 26.55 33.09 -21.87
C GLU A 82 27.41 32.03 -22.57
N GLY A 83 28.68 32.30 -22.88
CA GLY A 83 29.50 31.38 -23.69
C GLY A 83 29.93 30.08 -23.01
N GLY A 84 29.49 29.79 -21.78
CA GLY A 84 30.02 28.69 -20.96
C GLY A 84 28.97 27.87 -20.23
N ARG A 85 29.40 26.74 -19.67
CA ARG A 85 28.58 25.87 -18.83
C ARG A 85 28.34 26.53 -17.47
N ARG A 86 27.07 26.55 -17.05
CA ARG A 86 26.63 27.11 -15.78
C ARG A 86 25.75 26.12 -15.03
N MET A 87 25.98 25.99 -13.72
CA MET A 87 25.09 25.24 -12.83
C MET A 87 23.84 26.09 -12.55
N LEU A 88 22.68 25.53 -12.86
CA LEU A 88 21.37 26.18 -12.68
C LEU A 88 20.78 25.83 -11.31
N ALA A 89 20.85 24.57 -10.91
CA ALA A 89 20.44 24.12 -9.59
C ALA A 89 21.34 22.99 -9.13
N ASP A 90 21.58 22.91 -7.83
CA ASP A 90 22.38 21.84 -7.27
C ASP A 90 21.84 21.43 -5.91
N ASN A 91 21.27 20.23 -5.86
CA ASN A 91 20.94 19.56 -4.62
C ASN A 91 21.15 18.05 -4.75
N MET A 92 21.01 17.33 -3.62
CA MET A 92 21.24 15.89 -3.57
C MET A 92 20.32 15.08 -4.51
N TYR A 93 19.10 15.55 -4.76
CA TYR A 93 18.08 14.83 -5.53
C TYR A 93 18.13 15.16 -7.03
N LEU A 94 18.32 16.44 -7.36
CA LEU A 94 18.28 16.99 -8.69
C LEU A 94 19.36 18.07 -8.84
N SER A 95 20.24 17.88 -9.81
CA SER A 95 21.15 18.92 -10.29
C SER A 95 20.82 19.26 -11.73
N ALA A 96 20.85 20.55 -12.06
CA ALA A 96 20.57 21.05 -13.39
C ALA A 96 21.72 21.95 -13.85
N ALA A 97 22.20 21.74 -15.07
CA ALA A 97 23.24 22.58 -15.68
C ALA A 97 22.87 22.91 -17.13
N GLY A 98 23.37 24.04 -17.64
CA GLY A 98 23.15 24.45 -19.03
C GLY A 98 24.38 25.13 -19.62
N GLY A 99 24.62 24.93 -20.91
CA GLY A 99 25.71 25.60 -21.61
C GLY A 99 25.83 25.20 -23.08
N ALA A 100 26.45 26.07 -23.88
CA ALA A 100 26.65 25.84 -25.32
C ALA A 100 27.76 24.81 -25.63
N GLU A 101 28.65 24.53 -24.68
CA GLU A 101 30.02 24.11 -25.03
C GLU A 101 30.35 22.61 -24.82
N ALA A 102 29.40 21.76 -24.43
CA ALA A 102 29.66 20.32 -24.29
C ALA A 102 28.54 19.44 -24.86
N ASP A 103 28.89 18.50 -25.72
CA ASP A 103 27.99 17.43 -26.20
C ASP A 103 27.98 16.21 -25.27
N ALA A 104 28.77 16.24 -24.18
CA ALA A 104 28.87 15.19 -23.17
C ALA A 104 28.44 15.70 -21.79
N PRO A 105 27.71 14.88 -21.01
CA PRO A 105 27.29 15.27 -19.66
C PRO A 105 28.50 15.40 -18.72
N GLY A 106 28.38 16.31 -17.76
CA GLY A 106 29.39 16.50 -16.71
C GLY A 106 29.34 15.45 -15.61
N VAL A 107 30.15 15.68 -14.57
CA VAL A 107 30.20 14.79 -13.40
C VAL A 107 28.89 14.87 -12.62
N GLN A 108 28.23 13.73 -12.44
CA GLN A 108 27.00 13.59 -11.70
C GLN A 108 27.27 13.64 -10.19
N ALA A 109 26.79 14.68 -9.51
CA ALA A 109 26.83 14.80 -8.04
C ALA A 109 25.48 14.47 -7.36
N ALA A 110 24.37 14.52 -8.12
CA ALA A 110 23.01 14.28 -7.63
C ALA A 110 22.43 12.98 -8.16
N ASP A 111 21.38 12.47 -7.49
CA ASP A 111 20.69 11.25 -7.92
C ASP A 111 20.11 11.38 -9.34
N LEU A 112 19.57 12.55 -9.69
CA LEU A 112 19.14 12.92 -11.04
C LEU A 112 19.95 14.14 -11.53
N HIS A 113 20.61 14.03 -12.68
CA HIS A 113 21.30 15.14 -13.32
C HIS A 113 20.66 15.47 -14.66
N VAL A 114 20.28 16.73 -14.85
CA VAL A 114 19.71 17.24 -16.10
C VAL A 114 20.65 18.27 -16.69
N GLU A 115 21.15 18.03 -17.89
CA GLU A 115 22.06 18.95 -18.57
C GLU A 115 21.50 19.39 -19.92
N PHE A 116 21.34 20.70 -20.07
CA PHE A 116 20.92 21.35 -21.31
C PHE A 116 22.16 21.65 -22.15
N THR A 117 22.34 20.92 -23.26
CA THR A 117 23.41 21.17 -24.22
C THR A 117 22.89 21.92 -25.43
N SER A 118 23.76 22.23 -26.38
CA SER A 118 23.39 22.94 -27.62
C SER A 118 22.31 22.25 -28.45
N ARG A 119 22.21 20.91 -28.44
CA ARG A 119 21.31 20.14 -29.34
C ARG A 119 20.43 19.12 -28.64
N ALA A 120 20.66 18.86 -27.36
CA ALA A 120 19.91 17.86 -26.61
C ALA A 120 19.81 18.23 -25.13
N VAL A 121 18.84 17.62 -24.46
CA VAL A 121 18.83 17.48 -23.01
C VAL A 121 19.38 16.11 -22.67
N TRP A 122 20.34 16.07 -21.77
CA TRP A 122 20.82 14.84 -21.16
C TRP A 122 20.14 14.68 -19.81
N ILE A 123 19.48 13.55 -19.62
CA ILE A 123 18.92 13.14 -18.34
C ILE A 123 19.76 11.94 -17.90
N THR A 124 20.55 12.15 -16.85
CA THR A 124 21.42 11.14 -16.30
C THR A 124 20.89 10.70 -14.93
N TRP A 125 20.65 9.41 -14.81
CA TRP A 125 20.30 8.71 -13.58
C TRP A 125 21.35 7.61 -13.34
N MET A 126 21.52 7.13 -12.11
CA MET A 126 22.61 6.21 -11.71
C MET A 126 22.90 5.05 -12.67
N ALA A 127 21.89 4.53 -13.38
CA ALA A 127 22.03 3.42 -14.32
C ALA A 127 21.58 3.75 -15.75
N CYS A 128 21.20 4.99 -16.04
CA CYS A 128 20.60 5.35 -17.33
C CYS A 128 21.03 6.75 -17.76
N HIS A 129 21.51 6.85 -19.00
CA HIS A 129 21.73 8.13 -19.67
C HIS A 129 20.76 8.23 -20.83
N LEU A 130 19.81 9.15 -20.73
CA LEU A 130 18.84 9.42 -21.76
C LEU A 130 19.20 10.73 -22.46
N ARG A 131 19.40 10.67 -23.78
CA ARG A 131 19.60 11.84 -24.63
C ARG A 131 18.32 12.14 -25.38
N LEU A 132 17.74 13.31 -25.13
CA LEU A 132 16.55 13.80 -25.82
C LEU A 132 16.96 14.95 -26.75
N ALA A 133 16.90 14.70 -28.06
CA ALA A 133 17.14 15.75 -29.05
C ALA A 133 16.02 16.80 -29.01
N TYR A 134 16.38 18.06 -29.17
CA TYR A 134 15.39 19.12 -29.24
C TYR A 134 14.57 19.03 -30.53
N PRO A 135 13.25 19.26 -30.47
CA PRO A 135 12.42 19.25 -31.67
C PRO A 135 12.72 20.51 -32.51
N ALA A 136 13.00 20.34 -33.80
CA ALA A 136 13.39 21.43 -34.70
C ALA A 136 12.26 22.41 -35.05
N GLY A 137 10.99 22.05 -34.76
CA GLY A 137 9.82 22.83 -35.18
C GLY A 137 9.21 23.75 -34.11
N TYR A 138 9.78 23.82 -32.91
CA TYR A 138 9.22 24.60 -31.81
C TYR A 138 10.22 25.63 -31.31
N VAL A 139 9.71 26.82 -31.03
CA VAL A 139 10.43 27.85 -30.30
C VAL A 139 9.93 27.83 -28.86
N ILE A 140 10.81 27.51 -27.91
CA ILE A 140 10.48 27.49 -26.48
C ILE A 140 11.33 28.56 -25.83
N ASP A 141 10.68 29.60 -25.32
CA ASP A 141 11.35 30.64 -24.55
C ASP A 141 11.72 30.08 -23.16
N LEU A 142 13.01 30.16 -22.82
CA LEU A 142 13.55 29.73 -21.53
C LEU A 142 13.86 30.94 -20.66
N ASP A 143 13.40 32.14 -21.03
CA ASP A 143 13.52 33.33 -20.22
C ASP A 143 12.77 33.16 -18.88
N PRO A 144 13.40 33.52 -17.74
CA PRO A 144 12.74 33.44 -16.44
C PRO A 144 11.41 34.22 -16.39
N GLY A 145 11.28 35.30 -17.17
CA GLY A 145 10.06 36.09 -17.27
C GLY A 145 8.85 35.33 -17.83
N VAL A 146 9.09 34.29 -18.62
CA VAL A 146 8.05 33.41 -19.19
C VAL A 146 7.92 32.13 -18.36
N LEU A 147 9.03 31.53 -17.95
CA LEU A 147 9.04 30.25 -17.24
C LEU A 147 8.52 30.34 -15.79
N ASP A 148 8.86 31.38 -15.02
CA ASP A 148 8.39 31.51 -13.63
C ASP A 148 6.85 31.57 -13.51
N PRO A 149 6.12 32.42 -14.27
CA PRO A 149 4.66 32.45 -14.18
C PRO A 149 4.03 31.14 -14.68
N LEU A 150 4.59 30.53 -15.74
CA LEU A 150 4.12 29.24 -16.26
C LEU A 150 4.31 28.13 -15.21
N TRP A 151 5.48 28.07 -14.58
CA TRP A 151 5.78 27.11 -13.53
C TRP A 151 4.83 27.27 -12.35
N ARG A 152 4.62 28.50 -11.86
CA ARG A 152 3.69 28.78 -10.75
C ARG A 152 2.25 28.36 -11.07
N ALA A 153 1.80 28.53 -12.31
CA ALA A 153 0.47 28.10 -12.74
C ALA A 153 0.33 26.56 -12.75
N TRP A 154 1.35 25.84 -13.21
CA TRP A 154 1.32 24.38 -13.33
C TRP A 154 1.70 23.64 -12.05
N ARG A 155 2.48 24.26 -11.16
CA ARG A 155 2.94 23.67 -9.89
C ARG A 155 1.86 22.93 -9.08
N PRO A 156 0.67 23.51 -8.79
CA PRO A 156 -0.37 22.80 -8.04
C PRO A 156 -0.92 21.57 -8.80
N HIS A 157 -1.06 21.68 -10.13
CA HIS A 157 -1.52 20.58 -10.98
C HIS A 157 -0.49 19.45 -11.02
N LEU A 158 0.80 19.78 -11.08
CA LEU A 158 1.87 18.79 -11.03
C LEU A 158 1.91 18.07 -9.67
N TYR A 159 1.70 18.78 -8.56
CA TYR A 159 1.58 18.14 -7.24
C TYR A 159 0.40 17.15 -7.19
N ALA A 160 -0.76 17.56 -7.68
CA ALA A 160 -1.93 16.69 -7.75
C ALA A 160 -1.68 15.48 -8.66
N ALA A 161 -1.05 15.69 -9.81
CA ALA A 161 -0.71 14.65 -10.76
C ALA A 161 0.29 13.64 -10.17
N VAL A 162 1.32 14.09 -9.44
CA VAL A 162 2.26 13.18 -8.76
C VAL A 162 1.53 12.35 -7.70
N PHE A 163 0.76 12.99 -6.82
CA PHE A 163 0.04 12.27 -5.77
C PHE A 163 -0.94 11.25 -6.34
N LEU A 164 -1.91 11.71 -7.15
CA LEU A 164 -2.96 10.87 -7.73
C LEU A 164 -2.38 9.86 -8.70
N GLY A 165 -1.42 10.28 -9.54
CA GLY A 165 -0.77 9.42 -10.52
C GLY A 165 -0.02 8.28 -9.86
N THR A 166 0.80 8.55 -8.83
CA THR A 166 1.52 7.50 -8.10
C THR A 166 0.57 6.56 -7.35
N THR A 167 -0.48 7.10 -6.72
CA THR A 167 -1.49 6.28 -6.03
C THR A 167 -2.24 5.36 -6.99
N LEU A 168 -2.74 5.89 -8.10
CA LEU A 168 -3.45 5.10 -9.11
C LEU A 168 -2.53 4.09 -9.79
N LEU A 169 -1.33 4.51 -10.18
CA LEU A 169 -0.37 3.62 -10.83
C LEU A 169 0.02 2.45 -9.92
N THR A 170 0.29 2.72 -8.64
CA THR A 170 0.63 1.69 -7.66
C THR A 170 -0.52 0.70 -7.47
N TRP A 171 -1.75 1.21 -7.32
CA TRP A 171 -2.94 0.38 -7.19
C TRP A 171 -3.18 -0.49 -8.43
N LEU A 172 -3.01 0.07 -9.64
CA LEU A 172 -3.13 -0.64 -10.90
C LEU A 172 -2.04 -1.71 -11.08
N VAL A 173 -0.79 -1.39 -10.75
CA VAL A 173 0.35 -2.33 -10.81
C VAL A 173 0.11 -3.50 -9.87
N TRP A 174 -0.37 -3.27 -8.64
CA TRP A 174 -0.74 -4.35 -7.73
C TRP A 174 -1.88 -5.19 -8.27
N GLY A 175 -2.92 -4.56 -8.82
CA GLY A 175 -4.04 -5.26 -9.44
C GLY A 175 -3.60 -6.16 -10.59
N MET A 176 -2.70 -5.66 -11.45
CA MET A 176 -2.14 -6.39 -12.59
C MET A 176 -1.21 -7.53 -12.14
N MET A 177 -0.33 -7.29 -11.17
CA MET A 177 0.52 -8.33 -10.57
C MET A 177 -0.33 -9.41 -9.92
N ALA A 178 -1.34 -9.02 -9.15
CA ALA A 178 -2.28 -9.94 -8.54
C ALA A 178 -3.05 -10.74 -9.61
N LEU A 179 -3.38 -10.15 -10.75
CA LEU A 179 -4.05 -10.86 -11.86
C LEU A 179 -3.18 -11.97 -12.44
N VAL A 180 -1.88 -11.70 -12.62
CA VAL A 180 -0.89 -12.69 -13.10
C VAL A 180 -0.68 -13.80 -12.06
N LEU A 181 -0.68 -13.47 -10.77
CA LEU A 181 -0.43 -14.42 -9.68
C LEU A 181 -1.68 -15.21 -9.26
N ALA A 182 -2.88 -14.68 -9.49
CA ALA A 182 -4.15 -15.30 -9.13
C ALA A 182 -4.29 -16.76 -9.61
N PRO A 183 -4.00 -17.15 -10.87
CA PRO A 183 -4.12 -18.53 -11.30
C PRO A 183 -3.14 -19.46 -10.57
N VAL A 184 -1.91 -19.00 -10.31
CA VAL A 184 -0.88 -19.78 -9.59
C VAL A 184 -1.33 -20.04 -8.16
N LEU A 185 -1.75 -18.99 -7.44
CA LEU A 185 -2.21 -19.10 -6.05
C LEU A 185 -3.49 -19.92 -5.94
N SER A 186 -4.40 -19.77 -6.90
CA SER A 186 -5.64 -20.55 -6.93
C SER A 186 -5.38 -22.03 -7.22
N GLY A 187 -4.49 -22.33 -8.17
CA GLY A 187 -4.07 -23.69 -8.48
C GLY A 187 -3.43 -24.36 -7.26
N MET A 188 -2.50 -23.67 -6.59
CA MET A 188 -1.87 -24.18 -5.37
C MET A 188 -2.90 -24.45 -4.27
N GLY A 189 -3.82 -23.51 -4.03
CA GLY A 189 -4.90 -23.70 -3.06
C GLY A 189 -5.82 -24.89 -3.38
N ARG A 190 -6.12 -25.15 -4.65
CA ARG A 190 -6.92 -26.33 -5.06
C ARG A 190 -6.20 -27.64 -4.84
N VAL A 191 -4.90 -27.72 -5.17
CA VAL A 191 -4.07 -28.92 -4.89
C VAL A 191 -4.02 -29.22 -3.39
N LEU A 192 -4.09 -28.19 -2.55
CA LEU A 192 -4.14 -28.28 -1.09
C LEU A 192 -5.54 -28.57 -0.50
N GLY A 193 -6.56 -28.82 -1.34
CA GLY A 193 -7.93 -29.05 -0.89
C GLY A 193 -8.61 -27.83 -0.25
N ARG A 194 -8.20 -26.60 -0.63
CA ARG A 194 -8.72 -25.34 -0.07
C ARG A 194 -9.72 -24.66 -1.00
N ARG A 195 -10.61 -23.82 -0.45
CA ARG A 195 -11.58 -23.00 -1.23
C ARG A 195 -10.83 -21.88 -1.99
N ALA A 196 -10.25 -22.25 -3.13
CA ALA A 196 -9.40 -21.37 -3.93
C ALA A 196 -10.03 -21.07 -5.31
N GLY A 197 -10.88 -20.04 -5.33
CA GLY A 197 -11.36 -19.41 -6.56
C GLY A 197 -10.36 -18.37 -7.09
N LEU A 198 -10.43 -18.04 -8.39
CA LEU A 198 -9.56 -17.03 -9.01
C LEU A 198 -9.64 -15.67 -8.31
N VAL A 199 -10.85 -15.27 -7.92
CA VAL A 199 -11.09 -14.03 -7.17
C VAL A 199 -10.42 -14.06 -5.80
N THR A 200 -10.46 -15.20 -5.10
CA THR A 200 -9.79 -15.37 -3.81
C THR A 200 -8.27 -15.30 -3.99
N GLY A 201 -7.71 -15.98 -5.01
CA GLY A 201 -6.28 -15.91 -5.33
C GLY A 201 -5.82 -14.49 -5.64
N TRP A 202 -6.62 -13.72 -6.38
CA TRP A 202 -6.36 -12.31 -6.67
C TRP A 202 -6.29 -11.47 -5.39
N TRP A 203 -7.29 -11.56 -4.51
CA TRP A 203 -7.30 -10.81 -3.25
C TRP A 203 -6.20 -11.25 -2.27
N VAL A 204 -5.83 -12.54 -2.27
CA VAL A 204 -4.69 -13.02 -1.49
C VAL A 204 -3.39 -12.37 -1.98
N ALA A 205 -3.17 -12.30 -3.30
CA ALA A 205 -2.00 -11.62 -3.84
C ALA A 205 -1.95 -10.14 -3.45
N VAL A 206 -3.08 -9.42 -3.58
CA VAL A 206 -3.18 -8.01 -3.15
C VAL A 206 -2.84 -7.88 -1.66
N ALA A 207 -3.37 -8.76 -0.81
CA ALA A 207 -3.12 -8.73 0.63
C ALA A 207 -1.63 -8.93 0.97
N SER A 208 -0.94 -9.81 0.24
CA SER A 208 0.49 -10.08 0.43
C SER A 208 1.38 -8.87 0.10
N PHE A 209 0.93 -7.95 -0.75
CA PHE A 209 1.70 -6.75 -1.10
C PHE A 209 1.62 -5.64 -0.03
N LEU A 210 0.62 -5.67 0.86
CA LEU A 210 0.37 -4.57 1.81
C LEU A 210 1.49 -4.34 2.85
N PRO A 211 2.03 -5.38 3.53
CA PRO A 211 3.07 -5.16 4.54
C PRO A 211 4.34 -4.60 3.91
N GLY A 212 4.69 -5.14 2.75
CA GLY A 212 5.84 -4.69 2.01
C GLY A 212 5.69 -3.23 1.54
N SER A 213 4.58 -2.91 0.89
CA SER A 213 4.32 -1.57 0.38
C SER A 213 4.26 -0.50 1.47
N ALA A 214 3.77 -0.83 2.67
CA ALA A 214 3.84 0.06 3.82
C ALA A 214 5.29 0.39 4.20
N LEU A 215 6.18 -0.62 4.20
CA LEU A 215 7.61 -0.42 4.43
C LEU A 215 8.25 0.45 3.34
N LEU A 216 7.87 0.23 2.08
CA LEU A 216 8.32 1.06 0.95
C LEU A 216 7.88 2.54 1.13
N ALA A 217 6.65 2.80 1.56
CA ALA A 217 6.17 4.15 1.83
C ALA A 217 7.03 4.85 2.89
N VAL A 218 7.33 4.14 4.00
CA VAL A 218 8.22 4.65 5.06
C VAL A 218 9.62 4.93 4.53
N ALA A 219 10.18 4.03 3.73
CA ALA A 219 11.51 4.22 3.14
C ALA A 219 11.58 5.46 2.24
N ILE A 220 10.56 5.69 1.41
CA ILE A 220 10.46 6.89 0.57
C ILE A 220 10.39 8.15 1.43
N TYR A 221 9.61 8.13 2.52
CA TYR A 221 9.55 9.25 3.48
C TYR A 221 10.91 9.52 4.12
N LEU A 222 11.58 8.50 4.65
CA LEU A 222 12.88 8.64 5.30
C LEU A 222 13.97 9.12 4.34
N TYR A 223 13.93 8.65 3.09
CA TYR A 223 14.79 9.15 2.02
C TYR A 223 14.50 10.64 1.71
N GLY A 224 13.22 11.04 1.66
CA GLY A 224 12.82 12.44 1.51
C GLY A 224 13.23 13.34 2.69
N PHE A 225 13.37 12.79 3.90
CA PHE A 225 13.91 13.50 5.07
C PHE A 225 15.44 13.44 5.18
N ARG A 226 16.11 12.77 4.24
CA ARG A 226 17.57 12.55 4.25
C ARG A 226 18.07 11.69 5.42
N TYR A 227 17.18 10.93 6.07
CA TYR A 227 17.59 9.92 7.06
C TYR A 227 18.11 8.65 6.38
N LEU A 228 17.74 8.41 5.12
CA LEU A 228 18.15 7.27 4.32
C LEU A 228 18.96 7.72 3.10
N SER A 229 20.09 7.06 2.84
CA SER A 229 20.81 7.17 1.57
C SER A 229 20.20 6.25 0.51
N LEU A 230 20.41 6.55 -0.77
CA LEU A 230 19.89 5.75 -1.88
C LEU A 230 20.28 4.26 -1.79
N PRO A 231 21.54 3.88 -1.45
CA PRO A 231 21.89 2.47 -1.27
C PRO A 231 21.07 1.76 -0.19
N VAL A 232 20.77 2.45 0.92
CA VAL A 232 19.94 1.89 2.00
C VAL A 232 18.49 1.76 1.54
N ALA A 233 17.96 2.74 0.81
CA ALA A 233 16.62 2.66 0.22
C ALA A 233 16.51 1.47 -0.75
N LEU A 234 17.55 1.19 -1.54
CA LEU A 234 17.63 0.00 -2.39
C LEU A 234 17.68 -1.30 -1.57
N GLY A 235 18.40 -1.29 -0.43
CA GLY A 235 18.38 -2.39 0.53
C GLY A 235 16.98 -2.69 1.08
N VAL A 236 16.17 -1.65 1.33
CA VAL A 236 14.77 -1.83 1.75
C VAL A 236 13.93 -2.49 0.64
N LEU A 237 14.23 -2.24 -0.64
CA LEU A 237 13.57 -2.93 -1.76
C LEU A 237 13.89 -4.44 -1.79
N LEU A 238 15.10 -4.83 -1.38
CA LEU A 238 15.45 -6.25 -1.24
C LEU A 238 14.73 -6.88 -0.04
N LEU A 239 14.66 -6.16 1.08
CA LEU A 239 13.90 -6.57 2.26
C LEU A 239 12.40 -6.73 1.94
N LEU A 240 11.85 -5.82 1.14
CA LEU A 240 10.49 -5.87 0.63
C LEU A 240 10.21 -7.19 -0.10
N LEU A 241 11.11 -7.59 -1.00
CA LEU A 241 11.02 -8.86 -1.72
C LEU A 241 11.07 -10.04 -0.74
N GLY A 242 11.97 -9.97 0.24
CA GLY A 242 12.12 -10.97 1.30
C GLY A 242 10.89 -11.13 2.20
N ILE A 243 10.05 -10.11 2.36
CA ILE A 243 8.79 -10.18 3.12
C ILE A 243 7.63 -10.66 2.23
N THR A 244 7.56 -10.13 1.01
CA THR A 244 6.44 -10.34 0.10
C THR A 244 6.40 -11.77 -0.43
N VAL A 245 7.56 -12.34 -0.79
CA VAL A 245 7.64 -13.69 -1.35
C VAL A 245 7.16 -14.77 -0.36
N PRO A 246 7.64 -14.82 0.90
CA PRO A 246 7.11 -15.77 1.88
C PRO A 246 5.62 -15.60 2.15
N MET A 247 5.13 -14.36 2.21
CA MET A 247 3.69 -14.08 2.33
C MET A 247 2.89 -14.73 1.20
N LEU A 248 3.38 -14.60 -0.04
CA LEU A 248 2.72 -15.14 -1.22
C LEU A 248 2.71 -16.67 -1.24
N LEU A 249 3.79 -17.30 -0.79
CA LEU A 249 3.94 -18.75 -0.76
C LEU A 249 3.16 -19.41 0.38
N ILE A 250 3.12 -18.78 1.55
CA ILE A 250 2.49 -19.35 2.76
C ILE A 250 0.98 -19.12 2.76
N ALA A 251 0.50 -18.01 2.19
CA ALA A 251 -0.92 -17.63 2.28
C ALA A 251 -1.91 -18.70 1.76
N PRO A 252 -1.62 -19.44 0.66
CA PRO A 252 -2.53 -20.50 0.19
C PRO A 252 -2.69 -21.67 1.16
N TRP A 253 -1.68 -21.96 2.01
CA TRP A 253 -1.81 -22.97 3.07
C TRP A 253 -2.80 -22.56 4.17
N CYS A 254 -2.98 -21.26 4.37
CA CYS A 254 -3.88 -20.72 5.38
C CYS A 254 -5.32 -20.50 4.89
N LEU A 255 -5.63 -20.84 3.64
CA LEU A 255 -7.00 -20.74 3.12
C LEU A 255 -7.94 -21.73 3.83
N PRO A 256 -9.23 -21.41 4.01
CA PRO A 256 -10.21 -22.35 4.54
C PRO A 256 -10.24 -23.64 3.71
N ARG A 257 -10.29 -24.80 4.37
CA ARG A 257 -10.52 -26.09 3.69
C ARG A 257 -11.84 -26.03 2.94
N GLN A 258 -11.90 -26.69 1.79
CA GLN A 258 -13.20 -27.01 1.20
C GLN A 258 -13.91 -27.90 2.21
N GLY A 259 -15.07 -27.46 2.69
CA GLY A 259 -15.89 -28.27 3.57
C GLY A 259 -16.12 -29.63 2.91
N THR A 260 -15.61 -30.68 3.53
CA THR A 260 -16.48 -31.81 3.83
C THR A 260 -17.65 -31.22 4.62
N GLU A 261 -18.68 -30.73 3.92
CA GLU A 261 -20.03 -30.83 4.46
C GLU A 261 -20.25 -32.34 4.55
N THR A 262 -19.85 -32.93 5.68
CA THR A 262 -20.40 -34.22 6.04
C THR A 262 -21.91 -34.01 6.12
N PRO A 263 -22.75 -34.85 5.49
CA PRO A 263 -24.22 -34.75 5.54
C PRO A 263 -24.85 -34.76 6.94
N PHE A 264 -24.03 -34.70 7.99
CA PHE A 264 -24.38 -34.82 9.40
C PHE A 264 -24.02 -33.57 10.23
N ASP A 265 -23.37 -32.54 9.65
CA ASP A 265 -23.26 -31.23 10.29
C ASP A 265 -24.50 -30.39 9.95
N GLU A 266 -25.69 -30.86 10.37
CA GLU A 266 -26.77 -29.92 10.62
C GLU A 266 -26.44 -29.20 11.93
N PRO A 267 -26.55 -27.85 12.01
CA PRO A 267 -26.48 -27.19 13.30
C PRO A 267 -27.59 -27.80 14.15
N ASP A 268 -27.30 -28.09 15.42
CA ASP A 268 -28.29 -28.42 16.43
C ASP A 268 -29.43 -27.39 16.35
N ARG A 269 -30.42 -27.68 15.52
CA ARG A 269 -31.74 -27.11 15.66
C ARG A 269 -32.22 -27.76 16.93
N GLU A 270 -32.15 -27.02 18.04
CA GLU A 270 -33.04 -27.28 19.16
C GLU A 270 -34.40 -27.64 18.55
N PRO A 271 -34.94 -28.85 18.84
CA PRO A 271 -36.27 -29.17 18.38
C PRO A 271 -37.17 -28.18 19.09
N THR A 272 -37.53 -27.11 18.38
CA THR A 272 -38.60 -26.21 18.79
C THR A 272 -39.84 -27.07 18.68
N HIS A 273 -40.15 -27.75 19.78
CA HIS A 273 -41.37 -28.50 19.98
C HIS A 273 -42.49 -27.47 20.12
N GLU A 274 -42.80 -26.77 19.03
CA GLU A 274 -44.13 -26.19 18.89
C GLU A 274 -45.07 -27.37 18.65
N PRO A 275 -46.01 -27.63 19.57
CA PRO A 275 -46.97 -28.72 19.39
C PRO A 275 -47.76 -28.44 18.13
N GLN A 276 -47.54 -29.27 17.10
CA GLN A 276 -48.25 -29.20 15.84
C GLN A 276 -49.75 -29.42 16.12
N PRO A 277 -50.61 -28.40 15.93
CA PRO A 277 -52.04 -28.52 16.21
C PRO A 277 -52.66 -29.34 15.09
N GLY A 278 -52.67 -30.65 15.27
CA GLY A 278 -53.14 -31.60 14.26
C GLY A 278 -52.78 -33.06 14.51
N ASN A 279 -52.05 -33.39 15.58
CA ASN A 279 -51.76 -34.78 15.91
C ASN A 279 -52.88 -35.37 16.81
N PRO A 280 -53.72 -36.30 16.31
CA PRO A 280 -54.82 -36.90 17.07
C PRO A 280 -54.36 -37.91 18.14
N PHE A 281 -53.04 -38.06 18.35
CA PHE A 281 -52.45 -38.98 19.33
C PHE A 281 -51.68 -38.27 20.47
N ALA A 282 -51.76 -36.94 20.58
CA ALA A 282 -51.05 -36.18 21.62
C ALA A 282 -51.79 -36.14 22.98
N GLY A 283 -52.73 -37.06 23.21
CA GLY A 283 -53.50 -37.16 24.45
C GLY A 283 -53.38 -38.56 25.04
N ALA A 284 -52.32 -38.80 25.79
CA ALA A 284 -52.30 -39.81 26.85
C ALA A 284 -51.60 -39.15 28.03
N GLU A 285 -52.44 -38.81 29.01
CA GLU A 285 -52.13 -38.19 30.28
C GLU A 285 -51.13 -39.05 31.07
N GLU A 286 -50.05 -38.45 31.53
CA GLU A 286 -49.40 -38.87 32.78
C GLU A 286 -49.54 -37.69 33.75
N GLU A 287 -50.42 -37.90 34.72
CA GLU A 287 -50.71 -37.03 35.86
C GLU A 287 -49.51 -36.94 36.82
N PRO A 288 -49.47 -35.90 37.68
CA PRO A 288 -48.26 -35.40 38.31
C PRO A 288 -47.87 -36.19 39.57
N GLU A 289 -46.56 -36.39 39.76
CA GLU A 289 -45.98 -36.75 41.06
C GLU A 289 -45.91 -35.50 41.94
N GLU A 290 -46.82 -35.41 42.91
CA GLU A 290 -46.64 -34.66 44.16
C GLU A 290 -46.11 -35.62 45.23
N GLU A 291 -44.99 -35.27 45.87
CA GLU A 291 -44.64 -35.50 47.29
C GLU A 291 -43.24 -34.86 47.48
N GLU A 292 -43.17 -33.65 48.06
CA GLU A 292 -42.99 -33.39 49.52
C GLU A 292 -41.71 -34.05 50.05
N GLU A 293 -40.66 -33.27 50.36
CA GLU A 293 -40.18 -32.88 51.70
C GLU A 293 -38.64 -32.80 51.53
N GLU A 294 -37.79 -32.00 52.16
CA GLU A 294 -37.76 -31.30 53.44
C GLU A 294 -36.42 -30.52 53.47
N HIS A 295 -36.33 -29.50 54.32
CA HIS A 295 -35.08 -29.07 54.99
C HIS A 295 -33.96 -28.42 54.13
N GLN A 296 -33.23 -27.41 54.56
CA GLN A 296 -33.04 -26.83 55.89
C GLN A 296 -32.40 -25.45 55.70
N ASP A 297 -32.69 -24.57 56.64
CA ASP A 297 -32.05 -23.29 56.89
C ASP A 297 -30.51 -23.39 56.87
N GLU A 298 -29.81 -22.35 56.42
CA GLU A 298 -28.80 -21.72 57.28
C GLU A 298 -28.36 -20.35 56.77
N ASP A 299 -28.38 -19.44 57.73
CA ASP A 299 -27.89 -18.07 57.69
C ASP A 299 -26.43 -17.96 57.26
N GLY A 300 -26.09 -16.82 56.67
CA GLY A 300 -24.71 -16.50 56.32
C GLY A 300 -24.56 -15.06 55.88
N ASP A 301 -24.83 -14.13 56.80
CA ASP A 301 -24.26 -12.79 56.78
C ASP A 301 -22.75 -12.89 56.52
N GLU A 302 -22.25 -12.21 55.49
CA GLU A 302 -20.87 -11.73 55.49
C GLU A 302 -20.79 -10.39 54.76
N ASP A 303 -20.78 -9.35 55.58
CA ASP A 303 -20.21 -8.04 55.28
C ASP A 303 -18.82 -8.20 54.66
N GLN A 304 -18.56 -7.46 53.58
CA GLN A 304 -17.21 -7.01 53.26
C GLN A 304 -17.26 -5.66 52.56
N ASP A 305 -17.15 -4.65 53.42
CA ASP A 305 -16.57 -3.35 53.14
C ASP A 305 -15.10 -3.47 52.65
N GLU A 306 -14.62 -2.38 52.05
CA GLU A 306 -13.20 -2.04 51.84
C GLU A 306 -12.48 -2.85 50.71
N ASP A 307 -11.63 -2.31 49.84
CA ASP A 307 -10.90 -1.05 49.91
C ASP A 307 -10.30 -0.66 48.54
N GLU A 308 -10.01 0.64 48.44
CA GLU A 308 -8.84 1.25 47.79
C GLU A 308 -8.25 0.80 46.43
N GLY A 309 -8.15 1.79 45.54
CA GLY A 309 -6.82 2.36 45.26
C GLY A 309 -5.98 1.72 44.15
N GLY A 310 -6.02 2.30 42.95
CA GLY A 310 -5.14 1.91 41.84
C GLY A 310 -4.79 3.04 40.89
N ARG A 311 -4.06 4.05 41.38
CA ARG A 311 -3.47 5.14 40.60
C ARG A 311 -2.01 4.79 40.26
N PHE A 312 -1.69 4.54 39.00
CA PHE A 312 -0.30 4.58 38.47
C PHE A 312 -0.40 5.19 37.06
N GLN A 313 0.07 6.44 36.91
CA GLN A 313 1.38 6.86 36.36
C GLN A 313 1.52 6.57 34.87
#